data_AF-A0AA37BPD8-F1
#
_entry.id   AF-A0AA37BPD8-F1
#
_cell.length_a   1.000
_cell.length_b   1.000
_cell.length_c   1.000
_cell.angle_alpha   90.00
_cell.angle_beta   90.00
_cell.angle_gamma   90.00
#
_symmetry.space_group_name_H-M   'P 1'
#
loop_
_entity.id
_entity.type
_entity.pdbx_description
1 polymer ?
#
loop_
_entity_poly.entity_id
_entity_poly.type
_entity_poly.pdbx_seq_one_letter_code
_entity_poly.pdbx_strand_id
1 'polypeptide(L)'
;MPDDLEILKMLREREEEADRDVENFRKEKEADYAALVKSLEEEYEKLKNRLEAELKDYLDQVEREAREKASQIIDGASIRASSLKLDISDRELEALVKDLIEKYLEA
;
A
#
# COMPACT_ATOMS: atom_id res chain seq x y z
N MET A 1 -64.45 -20.75 -40.10
CA MET A 1 -63.38 -21.67 -40.53
C MET A 1 -62.26 -20.99 -41.31
N PRO A 2 -62.50 -19.97 -42.17
CA PRO A 2 -61.43 -19.07 -42.64
C PRO A 2 -60.85 -18.20 -41.52
N ASP A 3 -61.72 -17.66 -40.65
CA ASP A 3 -61.34 -16.74 -39.56
C ASP A 3 -60.44 -17.39 -38.50
N ASP A 4 -60.64 -18.67 -38.19
CA ASP A 4 -59.85 -19.40 -37.20
C ASP A 4 -58.38 -19.57 -37.63
N LEU A 5 -58.16 -19.72 -38.94
CA LEU A 5 -56.84 -19.85 -39.56
C LEU A 5 -56.09 -18.53 -39.57
N GLU A 6 -56.81 -17.41 -39.73
CA GLU A 6 -56.25 -16.07 -39.66
C GLU A 6 -55.89 -15.67 -38.22
N ILE A 7 -56.75 -16.03 -37.26
CA ILE A 7 -56.46 -15.88 -35.82
C ILE A 7 -55.19 -16.66 -35.42
N LEU A 8 -55.04 -17.91 -35.88
CA LEU A 8 -53.84 -18.71 -35.59
C LEU A 8 -52.56 -18.10 -36.20
N LYS A 9 -52.64 -17.47 -37.38
CA LYS A 9 -51.48 -16.75 -37.96
C LYS A 9 -51.11 -15.53 -37.14
N MET A 10 -52.09 -14.73 -36.73
CA MET A 10 -51.85 -13.55 -35.89
C MET A 10 -51.26 -13.93 -34.52
N LEU A 11 -51.72 -15.03 -33.92
CA LEU A 11 -51.16 -15.53 -32.67
C LEU A 11 -49.70 -15.95 -32.83
N ARG A 12 -49.39 -16.69 -33.90
CA ARG A 12 -48.02 -17.10 -34.20
C ARG A 12 -47.09 -15.91 -34.46
N GLU A 13 -47.53 -14.92 -35.21
CA GLU A 13 -46.75 -13.69 -35.46
C GLU A 13 -46.43 -12.94 -34.16
N ARG A 14 -47.40 -12.89 -33.23
CA ARG A 14 -47.19 -12.31 -31.90
C ARG A 14 -46.27 -13.14 -31.00
N GLU A 15 -46.35 -14.47 -31.08
CA GLU A 15 -45.41 -15.35 -30.37
C GLU A 15 -43.99 -15.13 -30.88
N GLU A 16 -43.78 -15.08 -32.20
CA GLU A 16 -42.48 -14.82 -32.81
C GLU A 16 -41.96 -13.39 -32.53
N GLU A 17 -42.85 -12.40 -32.35
CA GLU A 17 -42.49 -11.06 -31.89
C GLU A 17 -42.09 -11.05 -30.40
N ALA A 18 -42.88 -11.68 -29.53
CA ALA A 18 -42.58 -11.79 -28.11
C ALA A 18 -41.26 -12.52 -27.84
N ASP A 19 -40.97 -13.59 -28.58
CA ASP A 19 -39.70 -14.32 -28.48
C ASP A 19 -38.50 -13.44 -28.87
N ARG A 20 -38.65 -12.63 -29.92
CA ARG A 20 -37.63 -11.66 -30.34
C ARG A 20 -37.41 -10.58 -29.29
N ASP A 21 -38.47 -10.06 -28.68
CA ASP A 21 -38.37 -9.06 -27.62
C ASP A 21 -37.65 -9.62 -26.38
N VAL A 22 -37.96 -10.86 -26.01
CA VAL A 22 -37.28 -11.56 -24.90
C VAL A 22 -35.79 -11.76 -25.22
N GLU A 23 -35.46 -12.18 -26.45
CA GLU A 23 -34.07 -12.37 -26.85
C GLU A 23 -33.30 -11.03 -26.86
N ASN A 24 -33.91 -9.96 -27.36
CA ASN A 24 -33.31 -8.62 -27.37
C ASN A 24 -33.08 -8.11 -25.94
N PHE A 25 -34.07 -8.24 -25.07
CA PHE A 25 -33.95 -7.85 -23.66
C PHE A 25 -32.84 -8.63 -22.97
N ARG A 26 -32.72 -9.94 -23.24
CA ARG A 26 -31.64 -10.76 -22.70
C ARG A 26 -30.26 -10.28 -23.17
N LYS A 27 -30.09 -10.01 -24.46
CA LYS A 27 -28.83 -9.49 -25.02
C LYS A 27 -28.46 -8.13 -24.42
N GLU A 28 -29.44 -7.26 -24.24
CA GLU A 28 -29.24 -5.96 -23.59
C GLU A 28 -28.76 -6.13 -22.14
N LYS A 29 -29.39 -7.02 -21.35
CA LYS A 29 -28.96 -7.26 -19.97
C LYS A 29 -27.61 -7.95 -19.86
N GLU A 30 -27.28 -8.85 -20.79
CA GLU A 30 -25.94 -9.44 -20.87
C GLU A 30 -24.87 -8.37 -21.19
N ALA A 31 -25.18 -7.43 -22.08
CA ALA A 31 -24.30 -6.30 -22.39
C ALA A 31 -24.16 -5.33 -21.21
N ASP A 32 -25.26 -4.98 -20.53
CA ASP A 32 -25.26 -4.16 -19.32
C ASP A 32 -24.39 -4.79 -18.23
N TYR A 33 -24.54 -6.09 -18.02
CA TYR A 33 -23.76 -6.84 -17.03
C TYR A 33 -22.27 -6.85 -17.38
N ALA A 34 -21.93 -7.11 -18.64
CA ALA A 34 -20.54 -7.09 -19.10
C ALA A 34 -19.91 -5.70 -18.93
N ALA A 35 -20.65 -4.63 -19.24
CA ALA A 35 -20.21 -3.25 -19.03
C ALA A 35 -19.98 -2.94 -17.55
N LEU A 36 -20.89 -3.39 -16.67
CA LEU A 36 -20.77 -3.21 -15.23
C LEU A 36 -19.53 -3.93 -14.67
N VAL A 37 -19.33 -5.18 -15.05
CA VAL A 37 -18.14 -5.97 -14.62
C VAL A 37 -16.86 -5.25 -15.03
N LYS A 38 -16.77 -4.81 -16.29
CA LYS A 38 -15.60 -4.09 -16.78
C LYS A 38 -15.36 -2.79 -16.01
N SER A 39 -16.42 -2.03 -15.72
CA SER A 39 -16.31 -0.79 -14.93
C SER A 39 -15.79 -1.06 -13.52
N LEU A 40 -16.27 -2.12 -12.88
CA LEU A 40 -15.81 -2.51 -11.54
C LEU A 40 -14.36 -2.98 -11.54
N GLU A 41 -13.93 -3.73 -12.56
CA GLU A 41 -12.52 -4.12 -12.73
C GLU A 41 -11.60 -2.90 -12.88
N GLU A 42 -12.01 -1.92 -13.69
CA GLU A 42 -11.26 -0.67 -13.86
C GLU A 42 -11.18 0.17 -12.57
N GLU A 43 -12.27 0.24 -11.81
CA GLU A 43 -12.29 0.91 -10.51
C GLU A 43 -11.41 0.20 -9.47
N TYR A 44 -11.46 -1.14 -9.45
CA TYR A 44 -10.64 -1.95 -8.58
C TYR A 44 -9.15 -1.75 -8.86
N GLU A 45 -8.73 -1.79 -10.14
CA GLU A 45 -7.33 -1.56 -10.51
C GLU A 45 -6.89 -0.13 -10.20
N LYS A 46 -7.74 0.88 -10.39
CA LYS A 46 -7.43 2.26 -9.97
C LYS A 46 -7.21 2.36 -8.46
N LEU A 47 -8.08 1.72 -7.67
CA LEU A 47 -7.98 1.72 -6.22
C LEU A 47 -6.71 1.00 -5.75
N LYS A 48 -6.42 -0.16 -6.33
CA LYS A 48 -5.22 -0.94 -6.02
C LYS A 48 -3.95 -0.13 -6.30
N ASN A 49 -3.81 0.46 -7.49
CA ASN A 49 -2.66 1.28 -7.84
C ASN A 49 -2.50 2.49 -6.91
N ARG A 50 -3.61 3.11 -6.51
CA ARG A 50 -3.59 4.21 -5.54
C ARG A 50 -3.08 3.75 -4.16
N LEU A 51 -3.58 2.63 -3.65
CA LEU A 51 -3.15 2.09 -2.35
C LEU A 51 -1.68 1.66 -2.38
N GLU A 52 -1.21 1.08 -3.49
CA GLU A 52 0.21 0.74 -3.67
C GLU A 52 1.10 1.99 -3.65
N ALA A 53 0.66 3.08 -4.28
CA ALA A 53 1.37 4.36 -4.24
C ALA A 53 1.37 4.96 -2.83
N GLU A 54 0.22 5.01 -2.16
CA GLU A 54 0.11 5.51 -0.78
C GLU A 54 0.99 4.70 0.20
N LEU A 55 1.04 3.37 0.04
CA LEU A 55 1.90 2.51 0.85
C LEU A 55 3.38 2.81 0.61
N LYS A 56 3.78 2.98 -0.66
CA LYS A 56 5.16 3.31 -1.00
C LYS A 56 5.57 4.65 -0.40
N ASP A 57 4.75 5.69 -0.57
CA ASP A 57 5.01 7.02 -0.02
C ASP A 57 5.11 6.98 1.52
N TYR A 58 4.26 6.19 2.18
CA TYR A 58 4.33 5.98 3.62
C TYR A 58 5.65 5.30 4.04
N LEU A 59 6.06 4.24 3.34
CA LEU A 59 7.31 3.54 3.64
C LEU A 59 8.54 4.45 3.44
N ASP A 60 8.55 5.23 2.36
CA ASP A 60 9.62 6.20 2.07
C ASP A 60 9.69 7.29 3.16
N GLN A 61 8.53 7.76 3.65
CA GLN A 61 8.47 8.70 4.77
C GLN A 61 9.02 8.08 6.06
N VAL A 62 8.58 6.86 6.40
CA VAL A 62 9.05 6.16 7.61
C VAL A 62 10.55 5.92 7.55
N GLU A 63 11.09 5.54 6.39
CA GLU A 63 12.52 5.36 6.21
C GLU A 63 13.28 6.67 6.42
N ARG A 64 12.79 7.77 5.84
CA ARG A 64 13.40 9.11 6.03
C ARG A 64 13.42 9.51 7.50
N GLU A 65 12.29 9.38 8.19
CA GLU A 65 12.18 9.70 9.62
C GLU A 65 13.10 8.81 10.49
N ALA A 66 13.21 7.53 10.14
CA ALA A 66 14.12 6.61 10.83
C ALA A 66 15.59 7.01 10.64
N ARG A 67 15.98 7.37 9.41
CA ARG A 67 17.34 7.85 9.10
C ARG A 67 17.66 9.16 9.82
N GLU A 68 16.72 10.11 9.85
CA GLU A 68 16.90 11.37 10.59
C GLU A 68 17.08 11.14 12.09
N LYS A 69 16.23 10.30 12.71
CA LYS A 69 16.37 9.93 14.12
C LYS A 69 17.70 9.22 14.39
N ALA A 70 18.11 8.30 13.53
CA ALA A 70 19.40 7.63 13.65
C ALA A 70 20.57 8.61 13.60
N SER A 71 20.55 9.58 12.67
CA SER A 71 21.56 10.64 12.58
C SER A 71 21.61 11.46 13.87
N GLN A 72 20.46 11.90 14.37
CA GLN A 72 20.39 12.69 15.62
C GLN A 72 20.95 11.92 16.83
N ILE A 73 20.71 10.61 16.90
CA ILE A 73 21.27 9.76 17.95
C ILE A 73 22.80 9.68 17.82
N ILE A 74 23.32 9.47 16.61
CA ILE A 74 24.76 9.39 16.35
C ILE A 74 25.44 10.72 16.69
N ASP A 75 24.89 11.84 16.22
CA ASP A 75 25.43 13.18 16.48
C ASP A 75 25.40 13.49 17.99
N GLY A 76 24.27 13.17 18.65
CA GLY A 76 24.13 13.34 20.09
C GLY A 76 25.05 12.43 20.91
N ALA A 77 25.38 11.24 20.42
CA ALA A 77 26.37 10.34 21.02
C ALA A 77 27.80 10.86 20.81
N SER A 78 28.11 11.37 19.62
CA SER A 78 29.42 11.95 19.27
C SER A 78 29.74 13.18 20.12
N ILE A 79 28.76 14.09 20.29
CA ILE A 79 28.88 15.26 21.16
C ILE A 79 29.13 14.83 22.61
N ARG A 80 28.34 13.88 23.13
CA ARG A 80 28.51 13.36 24.50
C ARG A 80 29.85 12.65 24.72
N ALA A 81 30.32 11.87 23.76
CA ALA A 81 31.63 11.24 23.83
C ALA A 81 32.75 12.29 23.83
N SER A 82 32.60 13.35 23.03
CA SER A 82 33.55 14.45 22.97
C SER A 82 33.57 15.27 24.26
N SER A 83 32.42 15.51 24.89
CA SER A 83 32.36 16.20 26.19
C SER A 83 32.98 15.36 27.31
N LEU A 84 32.70 14.05 27.34
CA LEU A 84 33.36 13.11 28.27
C LEU A 84 34.88 13.13 28.13
N LYS A 85 35.38 13.18 26.89
CA LYS A 85 36.82 13.26 26.63
C LYS A 85 37.43 14.59 27.11
N LEU A 86 36.68 15.68 27.09
CA LEU A 86 37.12 17.01 27.56
C LEU A 86 37.05 17.15 29.09
N ASP A 87 36.08 16.50 29.73
CA ASP A 87 35.91 16.55 31.19
C ASP A 87 36.93 15.68 31.94
N ILE A 88 37.47 14.63 31.31
CA ILE A 88 38.60 13.87 31.87
C ILE A 88 39.86 14.72 31.72
N SER A 89 40.32 15.30 32.82
CA SER A 89 41.54 16.11 32.81
C SER A 89 42.78 15.23 32.62
N ASP A 90 43.81 15.75 31.94
CA ASP A 90 45.11 15.06 31.79
C ASP A 90 45.67 14.58 33.14
N ARG A 91 45.35 15.32 34.22
CA ARG A 91 45.77 15.01 35.58
C ARG A 91 45.05 13.78 36.17
N GLU A 92 43.78 13.58 35.84
CA GLU A 92 43.03 12.37 36.23
C GLU A 92 43.49 11.16 35.43
N LEU A 93 43.81 11.34 34.14
CA LEU A 93 44.45 10.31 33.32
C LEU A 93 45.82 9.91 33.86
N GLU A 94 46.67 10.88 34.22
CA GLU A 94 47.98 10.60 34.84
C GLU A 94 47.84 9.84 36.18
N ALA A 95 46.86 10.23 37.01
CA ALA A 95 46.61 9.55 38.28
C ALA A 95 46.17 8.09 38.06
N LEU A 96 45.29 7.86 37.09
CA LEU A 96 44.78 6.52 36.77
C LEU A 96 45.86 5.62 36.18
N VAL A 97 46.73 6.17 35.31
CA VAL A 97 47.88 5.45 34.74
C VAL A 97 48.90 5.12 35.83
N LYS A 98 49.19 6.04 36.75
CA LYS A 98 50.07 5.77 37.89
C LYS A 98 49.56 4.65 38.78
N ASP A 99 48.28 4.70 39.16
CA ASP A 99 47.65 3.69 40.02
C ASP A 99 47.66 2.29 39.36
N LEU A 100 47.51 2.23 38.03
CA LEU A 100 47.64 1.00 37.24
C LEU A 100 49.09 0.48 37.18
N ILE A 101 50.06 1.37 36.99
CA ILE A 101 51.49 1.01 36.96
C ILE A 101 51.94 0.50 38.33
N GLU A 102 51.54 1.16 39.42
CA GLU A 102 51.85 0.73 40.79
C GLU A 102 51.26 -0.65 41.09
N LYS A 103 49.99 -0.88 40.76
CA LYS A 103 49.38 -2.22 40.88
C LYS A 103 50.07 -3.30 40.05
N TYR A 104 50.66 -2.94 38.91
CA TYR A 104 51.39 -3.89 38.05
C TYR A 104 52.82 -4.14 38.53
N LEU A 105 53.44 -3.17 39.22
CA LEU A 105 54.80 -3.29 39.77
C LEU A 105 54.84 -3.88 41.18
N GLU A 106 53.73 -3.80 41.93
CA GLU A 106 53.55 -4.48 43.23
C GLU A 106 53.14 -5.96 43.09
N ALA A 107 52.88 -6.43 41.87
CA ALA A 107 52.66 -7.84 41.51
C ALA A 107 53.98 -8.54 41.09
#